data_AF-A0A3C0ZSW7-F1
#
_entry.id   AF-A0A3C0ZSW7-F1
#
_cell.length_a   1.000
_cell.length_b   1.000
_cell.length_c   1.000
_cell.angle_alpha   90.00
_cell.angle_beta   90.00
_cell.angle_gamma   90.00
#
_symmetry.space_group_name_H-M   'P 1'
#
loop_
_entity.id
_entity.type
_entity.pdbx_description
1 polymer ?
#
loop_
_entity_poly.entity_id
_entity_poly.type
_entity_poly.pdbx_seq_one_letter_code
_entity_poly.pdbx_strand_id
1 'polypeptide(L)'
;MKGRYHVKDNKEKTYLTWANKIGYGSGDIAGNVVYALLSAFVMIFLTDTVGMNAGIVGTLIAVSKLFDGVSDIFFGSMIDKTNTKMGKARPWMLYGYFGCAVCLVAIFCIPADISATAQYAWFFIAYTLLNAGFYTANNIAYSALTALITKNNNERVQMGSIRFMFAFGTSMLIQTITVGLVAYFGGGAAAWRTVAIIYAIVGVISNTLSVMSVRELSPEELAEGEEVKLAEGEEEKYSLADAFKLLINNKYYLMICASYILMQIYSATLNMGIYYMTYVLKNANLLGVFSWFINIPMIIGLLFTPALVMKFGGMYRLNLTGYIIGTLGRLGVVIAGYMGSVPLMLVCTAIAALGMSPLQG
;
A
#
# COMPACT_ATOMS: atom_id res chain seq x y z
N MET A 1 26.33 -21.52 -48.38
CA MET A 1 26.75 -20.87 -47.11
C MET A 1 25.50 -20.39 -46.38
N LYS A 2 25.03 -21.13 -45.36
CA LYS A 2 23.89 -20.73 -44.52
C LYS A 2 24.45 -19.97 -43.31
N GLY A 3 24.29 -18.65 -43.30
CA GLY A 3 24.66 -17.79 -42.17
C GLY A 3 23.80 -18.15 -40.96
N ARG A 4 24.45 -18.62 -39.89
CA ARG A 4 23.82 -18.80 -38.59
C ARG A 4 23.57 -17.41 -38.00
N TYR A 5 22.31 -17.03 -37.88
CA TYR A 5 21.92 -15.92 -37.03
C TYR A 5 22.21 -16.32 -35.58
N HIS A 6 23.24 -15.72 -34.99
CA HIS A 6 23.43 -15.73 -33.55
C HIS A 6 22.28 -14.92 -32.94
N VAL A 7 21.24 -15.61 -32.47
CA VAL A 7 20.30 -15.05 -31.51
C VAL A 7 21.10 -14.79 -30.24
N LYS A 8 21.50 -13.53 -30.01
CA LYS A 8 21.96 -13.10 -28.69
C LYS A 8 20.81 -13.38 -27.73
N ASP A 9 21.01 -14.33 -26.83
CA ASP A 9 20.15 -14.53 -25.66
C ASP A 9 20.07 -13.18 -24.92
N ASN A 10 18.99 -12.44 -25.14
CA ASN A 10 18.75 -11.16 -24.51
C ASN A 10 18.29 -11.43 -23.07
N LYS A 11 19.17 -11.97 -22.23
CA LYS A 11 18.93 -12.04 -20.78
C LYS A 11 18.90 -10.61 -20.28
N GLU A 12 17.70 -10.12 -19.97
CA GLU A 12 17.50 -8.81 -19.35
C GLU A 12 18.51 -8.63 -18.19
N LYS A 13 19.24 -7.50 -18.17
CA LYS A 13 20.21 -7.18 -17.11
C LYS A 13 19.51 -7.31 -15.74
N THR A 14 20.06 -8.13 -14.86
CA THR A 14 19.59 -8.31 -13.48
C THR A 14 20.33 -7.32 -12.60
N TYR A 15 19.60 -6.51 -11.84
CA TYR A 15 20.18 -5.48 -10.97
C TYR A 15 20.17 -5.90 -9.50
N LEU A 16 19.29 -6.84 -9.12
CA LEU A 16 19.01 -7.14 -7.72
C LEU A 16 19.17 -8.64 -7.41
N THR A 17 19.87 -8.92 -6.31
CA THR A 17 19.89 -10.26 -5.70
C THR A 17 18.56 -10.55 -4.99
N TRP A 18 18.28 -11.83 -4.72
CA TRP A 18 17.10 -12.22 -3.93
C TRP A 18 17.08 -11.61 -2.53
N ALA A 19 18.25 -11.44 -1.89
CA ALA A 19 18.37 -10.77 -0.61
C ALA A 19 17.94 -9.30 -0.69
N ASN A 20 18.33 -8.59 -1.76
CA ASN A 20 17.93 -7.20 -1.96
C ASN A 20 16.40 -7.08 -2.18
N LYS A 21 15.80 -8.03 -2.89
CA LYS A 21 14.34 -8.05 -3.14
C LYS A 21 13.54 -8.30 -1.86
N ILE A 22 13.98 -9.25 -1.02
CA ILE A 22 13.37 -9.54 0.28
C ILE A 22 13.58 -8.38 1.24
N GLY A 23 14.80 -7.84 1.30
CA GLY A 23 15.13 -6.69 2.11
C GLY A 23 14.29 -5.47 1.73
N TYR A 24 14.16 -5.16 0.45
CA TYR A 24 13.26 -4.12 -0.04
C TYR A 24 11.82 -4.36 0.46
N GLY A 25 11.27 -5.54 0.20
CA GLY A 25 9.90 -5.90 0.59
C GLY A 25 9.62 -5.80 2.09
N SER A 26 10.62 -5.98 2.96
CA SER A 26 10.46 -5.77 4.40
C SER A 26 10.08 -4.32 4.76
N GLY A 27 10.33 -3.35 3.88
CA GLY A 27 9.87 -1.96 4.06
C GLY A 27 8.35 -1.86 4.11
N ASP A 28 7.64 -2.78 3.46
CA ASP A 28 6.17 -2.81 3.46
C ASP A 28 5.61 -3.24 4.83
N ILE A 29 6.37 -3.99 5.63
CA ILE A 29 6.02 -4.27 7.04
C ILE A 29 5.89 -2.95 7.78
N ALA A 30 6.86 -2.05 7.62
CA ALA A 30 6.90 -0.80 8.35
C ALA A 30 5.67 0.08 8.06
N GLY A 31 5.32 0.23 6.78
CA GLY A 31 4.12 0.95 6.37
C GLY A 31 2.83 0.28 6.84
N ASN A 32 2.72 -1.04 6.66
CA ASN A 32 1.51 -1.77 7.02
C ASN A 32 1.30 -1.88 8.53
N VAL A 33 2.36 -1.85 9.34
CA VAL A 33 2.23 -1.77 10.80
C VAL A 33 1.46 -0.53 11.21
N VAL A 34 1.87 0.62 10.68
CA VAL A 34 1.24 1.91 10.96
C VAL A 34 -0.18 1.94 10.41
N TYR A 35 -0.36 1.52 9.16
CA TYR A 35 -1.67 1.53 8.50
C TYR A 35 -2.69 0.61 9.18
N ALA A 36 -2.32 -0.63 9.49
CA ALA A 36 -3.21 -1.59 10.12
C ALA A 36 -3.61 -1.13 11.54
N LEU A 37 -2.65 -0.60 12.30
CA LEU A 37 -2.93 -0.09 13.65
C LEU A 37 -3.89 1.10 13.61
N LEU A 38 -3.67 2.04 12.69
CA LEU A 38 -4.51 3.23 12.58
C LEU A 38 -5.91 2.90 12.04
N SER A 39 -6.00 2.08 10.99
CA SER A 39 -7.28 1.76 10.37
C SER A 39 -8.19 0.91 11.24
N ALA A 40 -7.64 -0.09 11.95
CA ALA A 40 -8.44 -1.04 12.71
C ALA A 40 -8.65 -0.62 14.17
N PHE A 41 -7.68 0.05 14.80
CA PHE A 41 -7.64 0.18 16.26
C PHE A 41 -7.65 1.61 16.79
N VAL A 42 -7.32 2.63 15.98
CA VAL A 42 -7.27 4.01 16.50
C VAL A 42 -8.63 4.48 16.99
N MET A 43 -9.70 4.13 16.28
CA MET A 43 -11.05 4.56 16.65
C MET A 43 -11.48 3.90 17.97
N ILE A 44 -11.25 2.59 18.10
CA ILE A 44 -11.52 1.81 19.32
C ILE A 44 -10.75 2.38 20.51
N PHE A 45 -9.46 2.68 20.34
CA PHE A 45 -8.66 3.30 21.39
C PHE A 45 -9.24 4.66 21.84
N LEU A 46 -9.56 5.54 20.88
CA LEU A 46 -10.04 6.87 21.21
C LEU A 46 -11.44 6.85 21.84
N THR A 47 -12.34 5.97 21.39
CA THR A 47 -13.70 5.88 21.93
C THR A 47 -13.74 5.12 23.24
N ASP A 48 -13.16 3.93 23.28
CA ASP A 48 -13.41 2.97 24.38
C ASP A 48 -12.39 3.14 25.51
N THR A 49 -11.20 3.65 25.21
CA THR A 49 -10.14 3.86 26.20
C THR A 49 -10.02 5.32 26.62
N VAL A 50 -10.04 6.26 25.67
CA VAL A 50 -9.93 7.70 25.98
C VAL A 50 -11.29 8.35 26.25
N GLY A 51 -12.39 7.79 25.73
CA GLY A 51 -13.74 8.31 25.92
C GLY A 51 -14.10 9.46 24.97
N MET A 52 -13.40 9.60 23.85
CA MET A 52 -13.65 10.65 22.86
C MET A 52 -14.87 10.32 21.99
N ASN A 53 -15.55 11.36 21.52
CA ASN A 53 -16.73 11.20 20.67
C ASN A 53 -16.33 10.69 19.28
N ALA A 54 -16.89 9.54 18.88
CA ALA A 54 -16.61 8.88 17.60
C ALA A 54 -16.88 9.77 16.38
N GLY A 55 -17.94 10.59 16.41
CA GLY A 55 -18.29 11.50 15.31
C GLY A 55 -17.28 12.63 15.14
N ILE A 56 -16.79 13.20 16.25
CA ILE A 56 -15.74 14.23 16.21
C ILE A 56 -14.44 13.63 15.71
N VAL A 57 -14.02 12.48 16.27
CA VAL A 57 -12.79 11.77 15.84
C VAL A 57 -12.86 11.42 14.35
N GLY A 58 -13.98 10.87 13.88
CA GLY A 58 -14.18 10.56 12.46
C GLY A 58 -14.10 11.80 11.57
N THR A 59 -14.64 12.93 12.02
CA THR A 59 -14.54 14.21 11.29
C THR A 59 -13.09 14.70 11.23
N LEU A 60 -12.34 14.60 12.33
CA LEU A 60 -10.92 14.97 12.36
C LEU A 60 -10.09 14.10 11.43
N ILE A 61 -10.34 12.79 11.40
CA ILE A 61 -9.71 11.87 10.44
C ILE A 61 -10.04 12.28 9.00
N ALA A 62 -11.32 12.57 8.71
CA ALA A 62 -11.75 12.99 7.37
C ALA A 62 -11.09 14.32 6.93
N VAL A 63 -11.01 15.30 7.83
CA VAL A 63 -10.32 16.57 7.56
C VAL A 63 -8.82 16.33 7.34
N SER A 64 -8.18 15.45 8.11
CA SER A 64 -6.78 15.08 7.90
C SER A 64 -6.53 14.55 6.48
N LYS A 65 -7.48 13.82 5.89
CA LYS A 65 -7.35 13.29 4.52
C LYS A 65 -7.31 14.37 3.44
N LEU A 66 -7.83 15.57 3.72
CA LEU A 66 -7.67 16.71 2.80
C LEU A 66 -6.22 17.20 2.76
N PHE A 67 -5.52 17.14 3.90
CA PHE A 67 -4.11 17.51 3.97
C PHE A 67 -3.21 16.47 3.28
N ASP A 68 -3.54 15.17 3.38
CA ASP A 68 -2.81 14.08 2.70
C ASP A 68 -2.63 14.38 1.19
N GLY A 69 -3.71 14.79 0.50
CA GLY A 69 -3.63 15.08 -0.93
C GLY A 69 -2.72 16.26 -1.30
N VAL A 70 -2.63 17.28 -0.43
CA VAL A 70 -1.72 18.42 -0.64
C VAL A 70 -0.28 18.03 -0.36
N SER A 71 -0.04 17.27 0.70
CA SER A 71 1.29 16.79 1.06
C SER A 71 1.87 15.83 0.01
N ASP A 72 1.03 15.02 -0.64
CA ASP A 72 1.50 14.08 -1.66
C ASP A 72 2.18 14.81 -2.82
N ILE A 73 1.59 15.92 -3.28
CA ILE A 73 2.17 16.78 -4.33
C ILE A 73 3.48 17.42 -3.86
N PHE A 74 3.48 17.92 -2.61
CA PHE A 74 4.63 18.58 -2.03
C PHE A 74 5.83 17.64 -1.92
N PHE A 75 5.65 16.47 -1.29
CA PHE A 75 6.72 15.49 -1.10
C PHE A 75 7.17 14.84 -2.40
N GLY A 76 6.27 14.62 -3.36
CA GLY A 76 6.65 14.18 -4.70
C GLY A 76 7.68 15.13 -5.33
N SER A 77 7.39 16.43 -5.34
CA SER A 77 8.31 17.44 -5.89
C SER A 77 9.61 17.59 -5.10
N MET A 78 9.58 17.32 -3.80
CA MET A 78 10.73 17.46 -2.91
C MET A 78 11.72 16.31 -3.05
N ILE A 79 11.21 15.08 -3.21
CA ILE A 79 12.04 13.88 -3.45
C ILE A 79 12.82 14.04 -4.75
N ASP A 80 12.20 14.55 -5.82
CA ASP A 80 12.86 14.75 -7.12
C ASP A 80 14.05 15.72 -7.06
N LYS A 81 13.92 16.76 -6.23
CA LYS A 81 14.94 17.81 -5.98
C LYS A 81 15.99 17.40 -4.95
N THR A 82 15.81 16.28 -4.25
CA THR A 82 16.73 15.84 -3.21
C THR A 82 17.95 15.18 -3.82
N ASN A 83 19.13 15.73 -3.55
CA ASN A 83 20.40 15.14 -3.98
C ASN A 83 21.29 14.92 -2.76
N THR A 84 21.39 13.66 -2.31
CA THR A 84 22.21 13.30 -1.14
C THR A 84 23.15 12.14 -1.46
N LYS A 85 24.18 11.96 -0.62
CA LYS A 85 25.11 10.83 -0.71
C LYS A 85 24.43 9.45 -0.59
N MET A 86 23.23 9.39 -0.03
CA MET A 86 22.46 8.15 0.10
C MET A 86 21.52 7.88 -1.09
N GLY A 87 21.36 8.85 -1.99
CA GLY A 87 20.37 8.83 -3.08
C GLY A 87 19.30 9.91 -2.91
N LYS A 88 18.29 9.86 -3.78
CA LYS A 88 17.13 10.77 -3.76
C LYS A 88 16.06 10.30 -2.78
N ALA A 89 15.67 9.02 -2.83
CA ALA A 89 14.52 8.48 -2.13
C ALA A 89 14.86 7.87 -0.76
N ARG A 90 16.05 7.25 -0.63
CA ARG A 90 16.47 6.58 0.62
C ARG A 90 16.45 7.45 1.89
N PRO A 91 16.87 8.74 1.87
CA PRO A 91 16.77 9.60 3.05
C PRO A 91 15.33 9.83 3.50
N TRP A 92 14.43 10.08 2.55
CA TRP A 92 13.01 10.32 2.83
C TRP A 92 12.32 9.09 3.41
N MET A 93 12.69 7.90 2.92
CA MET A 93 12.24 6.64 3.49
C MET A 93 12.74 6.45 4.94
N LEU A 94 14.02 6.71 5.21
CA LEU A 94 14.59 6.52 6.56
C LEU A 94 14.04 7.51 7.59
N TYR A 95 14.19 8.81 7.32
CA TYR A 95 13.79 9.87 8.24
C TYR A 95 12.28 10.04 8.29
N GLY A 96 11.58 9.83 7.17
CA GLY A 96 10.13 9.80 7.12
C GLY A 96 9.57 8.76 8.07
N TYR A 97 10.07 7.52 8.00
CA TYR A 97 9.59 6.48 8.91
C TYR A 97 9.90 6.74 10.39
N PHE A 98 11.06 7.33 10.70
CA PHE A 98 11.37 7.71 12.08
C PHE A 98 10.35 8.72 12.64
N GLY A 99 9.98 9.71 11.83
CA GLY A 99 8.90 10.64 12.17
C GLY A 99 7.54 9.95 12.33
N CYS A 100 7.22 8.98 11.47
CA CYS A 100 6.02 8.14 11.62
C CYS A 100 5.99 7.41 12.96
N ALA A 101 7.11 6.79 13.35
CA ALA A 101 7.21 6.03 14.58
C ALA A 101 6.97 6.90 15.81
N VAL A 102 7.54 8.11 15.83
CA VAL A 102 7.32 9.09 16.91
C VAL A 102 5.85 9.54 16.95
N CYS A 103 5.27 9.89 15.81
CA CYS A 103 3.87 10.31 15.76
C CYS A 103 2.91 9.17 16.11
N LEU A 104 3.24 7.92 15.76
CA LEU A 104 2.45 6.75 16.12
C LEU A 104 2.35 6.63 17.64
N VAL A 105 3.48 6.69 18.33
CA VAL A 105 3.50 6.67 19.80
C VAL A 105 2.76 7.88 20.38
N ALA A 106 2.90 9.07 19.78
CA ALA A 106 2.21 10.28 20.22
C ALA A 106 0.68 10.16 20.15
N ILE A 107 0.12 9.49 19.13
CA ILE A 107 -1.32 9.24 19.00
C ILE A 107 -1.86 8.40 20.16
N PHE A 108 -1.09 7.43 20.66
CA PHE A 108 -1.50 6.60 21.79
C PHE A 108 -1.11 7.22 23.15
N CYS A 109 -0.25 8.23 23.16
CA CYS A 109 0.18 8.95 24.36
C CYS A 109 -0.62 10.24 24.60
N ILE A 110 -1.95 10.18 24.45
CA ILE A 110 -2.82 11.32 24.78
C ILE A 110 -2.82 11.52 26.30
N PRO A 111 -2.45 12.71 26.81
CA PRO A 111 -2.53 13.01 28.24
C PRO A 111 -4.00 12.95 28.70
N ALA A 112 -4.27 12.24 29.80
CA ALA A 112 -5.64 12.09 30.32
C ALA A 112 -6.09 13.29 31.18
N ASP A 113 -5.12 14.11 31.58
CA ASP A 113 -5.22 15.25 32.50
C ASP A 113 -5.49 16.60 31.80
N ILE A 114 -5.50 16.62 30.47
CA ILE A 114 -5.79 17.83 29.68
C ILE A 114 -7.26 17.93 29.29
N SER A 115 -7.72 19.15 28.97
CA SER A 115 -9.09 19.39 28.51
C SER A 115 -9.44 18.57 27.26
N ALA A 116 -10.71 18.20 27.11
CA ALA A 116 -11.18 17.43 25.95
C ALA A 116 -10.80 18.08 24.61
N THR A 117 -10.92 19.41 24.50
CA THR A 117 -10.50 20.17 23.29
C THR A 117 -9.00 20.01 23.02
N ALA A 118 -8.17 20.01 24.05
CA ALA A 118 -6.74 19.77 23.91
C ALA A 118 -6.43 18.31 23.50
N GLN A 119 -7.21 17.33 23.95
CA GLN A 119 -7.08 15.93 23.49
C GLN A 119 -7.42 15.79 22.00
N TYR A 120 -8.50 16.43 21.53
CA TYR A 120 -8.85 16.45 20.11
C TYR A 120 -7.79 17.15 19.26
N ALA A 121 -7.26 18.29 19.72
CA ALA A 121 -6.20 19.01 19.03
C ALA A 121 -4.90 18.19 18.97
N TRP A 122 -4.51 17.55 20.08
CA TRP A 122 -3.37 16.65 20.14
C TRP A 122 -3.50 15.50 19.14
N PHE A 123 -4.64 14.80 19.17
CA PHE A 123 -4.92 13.71 18.25
C PHE A 123 -4.86 14.19 16.80
N PHE A 124 -5.50 15.31 16.47
CA PHE A 124 -5.52 15.85 15.12
C PHE A 124 -4.12 16.18 14.62
N ILE A 125 -3.31 16.90 15.42
CA ILE A 125 -1.94 17.25 15.06
C ILE A 125 -1.09 15.99 14.87
N ALA A 126 -1.12 15.05 15.81
CA ALA A 126 -0.31 13.83 15.73
C ALA A 126 -0.75 12.94 14.56
N TYR A 127 -2.06 12.80 14.32
CA TYR A 127 -2.62 12.00 13.23
C TYR A 127 -2.33 12.60 11.85
N THR A 128 -2.45 13.92 11.71
CA THR A 128 -2.16 14.63 10.46
C THR A 128 -0.66 14.66 10.16
N LEU A 129 0.19 14.91 11.16
CA LEU A 129 1.65 14.82 10.97
C LEU A 129 2.09 13.40 10.59
N LEU A 130 1.47 12.39 11.20
CA LEU A 130 1.73 11.00 10.84
C LEU A 130 1.32 10.73 9.39
N ASN A 131 0.06 10.95 9.01
CA ASN A 131 -0.45 10.59 7.68
C ASN A 131 0.10 11.51 6.59
N ALA A 132 -0.27 12.78 6.62
CA ALA A 132 0.07 13.76 5.58
C ALA A 132 1.58 14.08 5.55
N GLY A 133 2.23 14.11 6.72
CA GLY A 133 3.66 14.41 6.79
C GLY A 133 4.51 13.19 6.46
N PHE A 134 4.73 12.38 7.49
CA PHE A 134 5.79 11.39 7.50
C PHE A 134 5.45 10.12 6.70
N TYR A 135 4.20 9.67 6.76
CA TYR A 135 3.76 8.44 6.09
C TYR A 135 3.73 8.63 4.59
N THR A 136 3.16 9.73 4.11
CA THR A 136 3.23 10.16 2.72
C THR A 136 4.68 10.24 2.23
N ALA A 137 5.54 10.97 2.94
CA ALA A 137 6.95 11.12 2.53
C ALA A 137 7.65 9.76 2.39
N ASN A 138 7.44 8.86 3.35
CA ASN A 138 7.99 7.51 3.31
C ASN A 138 7.42 6.68 2.14
N ASN A 139 6.11 6.70 1.93
CA ASN A 139 5.45 5.84 0.94
C ASN A 139 5.73 6.29 -0.51
N ILE A 140 5.76 7.60 -0.76
CA ILE A 140 6.15 8.14 -2.07
C ILE A 140 7.60 7.78 -2.36
N ALA A 141 8.51 7.99 -1.40
CA ALA A 141 9.92 7.61 -1.55
C ALA A 141 10.09 6.10 -1.80
N TYR A 142 9.39 5.27 -1.03
CA TYR A 142 9.43 3.82 -1.17
C TYR A 142 8.92 3.34 -2.53
N SER A 143 7.83 3.94 -3.02
CA SER A 143 7.26 3.64 -4.34
C SER A 143 8.19 4.08 -5.47
N ALA A 144 8.75 5.30 -5.39
CA ALA A 144 9.72 5.82 -6.35
C ALA A 144 11.00 4.96 -6.40
N LEU A 145 11.44 4.41 -5.26
CA LEU A 145 12.63 3.57 -5.16
C LEU A 145 12.56 2.35 -6.08
N THR A 146 11.37 1.79 -6.32
CA THR A 146 11.17 0.65 -7.25
C THR A 146 11.71 0.95 -8.65
N ALA A 147 11.53 2.19 -9.12
CA ALA A 147 12.00 2.63 -10.43
C ALA A 147 13.49 2.99 -10.44
N LEU A 148 14.04 3.40 -9.28
CA LEU A 148 15.42 3.87 -9.13
C LEU A 148 16.44 2.75 -8.89
N ILE A 149 16.01 1.55 -8.47
CA ILE A 149 16.91 0.44 -8.13
C ILE A 149 16.98 -0.66 -9.20
N THR A 150 16.03 -0.70 -10.13
CA THR A 150 16.05 -1.67 -11.24
C THR A 150 15.29 -1.17 -12.47
N LYS A 151 15.83 -1.49 -13.66
CA LYS A 151 15.18 -1.31 -14.96
C LYS A 151 14.48 -2.57 -15.47
N ASN A 152 14.65 -3.69 -14.78
CA ASN A 152 14.13 -4.98 -15.20
C ASN A 152 12.66 -5.14 -14.76
N ASN A 153 11.75 -5.29 -15.73
CA ASN A 153 10.32 -5.44 -15.44
C ASN A 153 10.01 -6.70 -14.61
N ASN A 154 10.72 -7.81 -14.84
CA ASN A 154 10.54 -9.03 -14.05
C ASN A 154 10.98 -8.84 -12.59
N GLU A 155 12.06 -8.08 -12.34
CA GLU A 155 12.48 -7.75 -10.97
C GLU A 155 11.46 -6.86 -10.26
N ARG A 156 10.87 -5.88 -10.97
CA ARG A 156 9.79 -5.02 -10.45
C ARG A 156 8.56 -5.83 -10.06
N VAL A 157 8.14 -6.78 -10.90
CA VAL A 157 7.00 -7.68 -10.60
C VAL A 157 7.32 -8.57 -9.39
N GLN A 158 8.52 -9.15 -9.31
CA GLN A 158 8.92 -9.97 -8.16
C GLN A 158 8.95 -9.16 -6.86
N MET A 159 9.45 -7.92 -6.91
CA MET A 159 9.44 -7.01 -5.76
C MET A 159 8.02 -6.64 -5.35
N GLY A 160 7.13 -6.37 -6.30
CA GLY A 160 5.71 -6.15 -6.06
C GLY A 160 5.10 -7.33 -5.29
N SER A 161 5.27 -8.55 -5.81
CA SER A 161 4.72 -9.75 -5.15
C SER A 161 5.28 -9.96 -3.73
N ILE A 162 6.58 -9.72 -3.50
CA ILE A 162 7.20 -9.80 -2.16
C ILE A 162 6.63 -8.74 -1.22
N ARG A 163 6.49 -7.50 -1.70
CA ARG A 163 5.85 -6.40 -0.94
C ARG A 163 4.45 -6.79 -0.49
N PHE A 164 3.63 -7.25 -1.42
CA PHE A 164 2.27 -7.68 -1.13
C PHE A 164 2.19 -8.81 -0.09
N MET A 165 3.08 -9.81 -0.16
CA MET A 165 3.14 -10.85 0.87
C MET A 165 3.45 -10.29 2.26
N PHE A 166 4.42 -9.36 2.37
CA PHE A 166 4.73 -8.70 3.63
C PHE A 166 3.62 -7.78 4.11
N ALA A 167 2.99 -7.00 3.22
CA ALA A 167 1.86 -6.14 3.55
C ALA A 167 0.69 -6.93 4.13
N PHE A 168 0.29 -7.98 3.41
CA PHE A 168 -0.83 -8.82 3.81
C PHE A 168 -0.53 -9.59 5.09
N GLY A 169 0.64 -10.22 5.17
CA GLY A 169 1.08 -10.95 6.36
C GLY A 169 1.13 -10.07 7.61
N THR A 170 1.68 -8.86 7.47
CA THR A 170 1.77 -7.89 8.56
C THR A 170 0.38 -7.44 9.01
N SER A 171 -0.47 -7.04 8.05
CA SER A 171 -1.84 -6.57 8.35
C SER A 171 -2.66 -7.65 9.07
N MET A 172 -2.56 -8.90 8.62
CA MET A 172 -3.26 -10.03 9.22
C MET A 172 -2.78 -10.33 10.64
N LEU A 173 -1.45 -10.36 10.85
CA LEU A 173 -0.85 -10.59 12.17
C LEU A 173 -1.26 -9.51 13.16
N ILE A 174 -1.22 -8.24 12.76
CA ILE A 174 -1.62 -7.12 13.61
C ILE A 174 -3.10 -7.22 13.98
N GLN A 175 -3.98 -7.43 13.00
CA GLN A 175 -5.41 -7.55 13.28
C GLN A 175 -5.74 -8.72 14.22
N THR A 176 -4.98 -9.81 14.15
CA THR A 176 -5.22 -11.01 14.97
C THR A 176 -4.62 -10.89 16.38
N ILE A 177 -3.41 -10.32 16.50
CA ILE A 177 -2.63 -10.40 17.75
C ILE A 177 -2.81 -9.14 18.63
N THR A 178 -3.11 -7.97 18.03
CA THR A 178 -3.12 -6.67 18.75
C THR A 178 -4.05 -6.68 19.96
N VAL A 179 -5.29 -7.13 19.80
CA VAL A 179 -6.28 -7.15 20.91
C VAL A 179 -5.82 -8.06 22.05
N GLY A 180 -5.25 -9.23 21.72
CA GLY A 180 -4.69 -10.15 22.70
C GLY A 180 -3.48 -9.58 23.43
N LEU A 181 -2.58 -8.88 22.72
CA LEU A 181 -1.44 -8.19 23.33
C LEU A 181 -1.89 -7.07 24.27
N VAL A 182 -2.86 -6.26 23.86
CA VAL A 182 -3.40 -5.18 24.70
C VAL A 182 -4.02 -5.77 25.97
N ALA A 183 -4.78 -6.85 25.85
CA ALA A 183 -5.34 -7.55 27.01
C ALA A 183 -4.24 -8.13 27.93
N TYR A 184 -3.19 -8.72 27.35
CA TYR A 184 -2.05 -9.28 28.08
C TYR A 184 -1.30 -8.21 28.89
N PHE A 185 -1.12 -7.01 28.34
CA PHE A 185 -0.49 -5.87 29.03
C PHE A 185 -1.41 -5.17 30.05
N GLY A 186 -2.57 -5.75 30.38
CA GLY A 186 -3.48 -5.26 31.41
C GLY A 186 -4.57 -4.31 30.89
N GLY A 187 -4.65 -4.09 29.58
CA GLY A 187 -5.65 -3.23 28.95
C GLY A 187 -5.46 -1.73 29.20
N GLY A 188 -6.42 -0.95 28.70
CA GLY A 188 -6.43 0.51 28.85
C GLY A 188 -5.30 1.23 28.11
N ALA A 189 -5.13 2.53 28.41
CA ALA A 189 -4.27 3.40 27.61
C ALA A 189 -2.79 3.03 27.68
N ALA A 190 -2.32 2.54 28.82
CA ALA A 190 -0.93 2.12 28.99
C ALA A 190 -0.59 0.91 28.12
N ALA A 191 -1.48 -0.09 28.02
CA ALA A 191 -1.28 -1.26 27.17
C ALA A 191 -1.23 -0.87 25.68
N TRP A 192 -2.15 0.00 25.24
CA TRP A 192 -2.15 0.52 23.87
C TRP A 192 -0.86 1.28 23.53
N ARG A 193 -0.35 2.10 24.45
CA ARG A 193 0.96 2.78 24.30
C ARG A 193 2.10 1.79 24.15
N THR A 194 2.16 0.76 25.00
CA THR A 194 3.21 -0.26 24.94
C THR A 194 3.18 -1.00 23.61
N VAL A 195 2.00 -1.39 23.13
CA VAL A 195 1.84 -2.06 21.82
C VAL A 195 2.25 -1.12 20.68
N ALA A 196 1.86 0.16 20.73
CA ALA A 196 2.29 1.14 19.74
C ALA A 196 3.82 1.34 19.72
N ILE A 197 4.48 1.33 20.87
CA ILE A 197 5.95 1.41 20.97
C ILE A 197 6.61 0.17 20.37
N ILE A 198 6.12 -1.04 20.68
CA ILE A 198 6.64 -2.29 20.10
C ILE A 198 6.53 -2.24 18.58
N TYR A 199 5.36 -1.84 18.06
CA TYR A 199 5.10 -1.72 16.64
C TYR A 199 5.94 -0.62 15.96
N ALA A 200 6.15 0.51 16.62
CA ALA A 200 7.06 1.55 16.17
C ALA A 200 8.50 1.02 16.03
N ILE A 201 9.00 0.26 17.02
CA ILE A 201 10.34 -0.33 16.99
C ILE A 201 10.48 -1.36 15.86
N VAL A 202 9.53 -2.29 15.74
CA VAL A 202 9.52 -3.30 14.66
C VAL A 202 9.52 -2.61 13.30
N GLY A 203 8.69 -1.58 13.15
CA GLY A 203 8.63 -0.76 11.96
C GLY A 203 9.95 -0.07 11.61
N VAL A 204 10.60 0.56 12.60
CA VAL A 204 11.88 1.28 12.40
C VAL A 204 12.97 0.29 11.98
N ILE A 205 13.05 -0.87 12.62
CA ILE A 205 14.01 -1.92 12.25
C ILE A 205 13.76 -2.37 10.81
N SER A 206 12.52 -2.70 10.48
CA SER A 206 12.16 -3.19 9.14
C SER A 206 12.41 -2.15 8.04
N ASN A 207 12.05 -0.89 8.29
CA ASN A 207 12.33 0.20 7.36
C ASN A 207 13.84 0.42 7.16
N THR A 208 14.60 0.40 8.24
CA THR A 208 16.06 0.56 8.20
C THR A 208 16.72 -0.57 7.42
N LEU A 209 16.29 -1.81 7.64
CA LEU A 209 16.77 -2.97 6.87
C LEU A 209 16.46 -2.81 5.37
N SER A 210 15.27 -2.35 5.02
CA SER A 210 14.90 -2.10 3.63
C SER A 210 15.76 -1.02 2.98
N VAL A 211 15.96 0.12 3.64
CA VAL A 211 16.84 1.21 3.16
C VAL A 211 18.29 0.73 2.97
N MET A 212 18.80 -0.14 3.85
CA MET A 212 20.15 -0.67 3.76
C MET A 212 20.30 -1.77 2.69
N SER A 213 19.22 -2.52 2.42
CA SER A 213 19.24 -3.66 1.50
C SER A 213 19.24 -3.26 0.01
N VAL A 214 18.87 -2.02 -0.31
CA VAL A 214 18.87 -1.53 -1.69
C VAL A 214 19.69 -0.27 -1.84
N ARG A 215 20.36 -0.16 -2.99
CA ARG A 215 21.10 1.03 -3.39
C ARG A 215 20.53 1.54 -4.71
N GLU A 216 20.30 2.84 -4.77
CA GLU A 216 19.86 3.50 -5.99
C GLU A 216 20.91 3.32 -7.09
N LEU A 217 20.45 3.14 -8.33
CA LEU A 217 21.31 3.09 -9.50
C LEU A 217 21.99 4.45 -9.70
N SER A 218 23.19 4.44 -10.28
CA SER A 218 23.88 5.68 -10.62
C SER A 218 23.08 6.49 -11.66
N PRO A 219 23.21 7.83 -11.70
CA PRO A 219 22.58 8.65 -12.74
C PRO A 219 22.94 8.19 -14.16
N GLU A 220 24.17 7.72 -14.36
CA GLU A 220 24.68 7.16 -15.62
C GLU A 220 23.94 5.87 -16.00
N GLU A 221 23.74 4.95 -15.05
CA GLU A 221 22.97 3.72 -15.29
C GLU A 221 21.47 3.98 -15.46
N LEU A 222 20.92 5.06 -14.88
CA LEU A 222 19.56 5.51 -15.13
C LEU A 222 19.42 6.15 -16.52
N ALA A 223 20.45 6.82 -17.02
CA ALA A 223 20.49 7.38 -18.37
C ALA A 223 20.80 6.33 -19.47
N GLU A 224 21.53 5.24 -19.16
CA GLU A 224 21.79 4.15 -20.12
C GLU A 224 20.49 3.44 -20.55
N GLY A 225 19.95 3.81 -21.71
CA GLY A 225 18.69 3.30 -22.26
C GLY A 225 17.61 4.37 -22.46
N GLU A 226 17.80 5.57 -21.91
CA GLU A 226 17.06 6.79 -22.26
C GLU A 226 17.91 7.63 -23.23
N GLU A 227 18.08 7.15 -24.46
CA GLU A 227 18.72 7.94 -25.53
C GLU A 227 17.84 9.11 -26.03
N VAL A 228 16.86 9.56 -25.24
CA VAL A 228 15.92 10.61 -25.63
C VAL A 228 16.01 11.80 -24.67
N LYS A 229 16.87 12.74 -25.07
CA LYS A 229 16.73 14.19 -24.88
C LYS A 229 16.76 14.71 -23.43
N LEU A 230 17.93 14.71 -22.82
CA LEU A 230 18.34 15.89 -22.06
C LEU A 230 19.18 16.75 -23.00
N ALA A 231 18.50 17.44 -23.91
CA ALA A 231 19.08 18.63 -24.51
C ALA A 231 19.31 19.60 -23.36
N GLU A 232 20.53 20.11 -23.25
CA GLU A 232 20.87 21.27 -22.42
C GLU A 232 19.85 22.38 -22.71
N GLY A 233 18.88 22.51 -21.82
CA GLY A 233 17.76 23.43 -21.92
C GLY A 233 17.40 23.80 -20.50
N GLU A 234 17.42 25.10 -20.23
CA GLU A 234 17.22 25.77 -18.96
C GLU A 234 16.24 25.05 -18.03
N GLU A 235 16.55 24.98 -16.74
CA GLU A 235 15.61 24.55 -15.69
C GLU A 235 14.40 25.51 -15.70
N GLU A 236 13.45 25.30 -16.60
CA GLU A 236 12.15 25.93 -16.53
C GLU A 236 11.48 25.38 -15.27
N LYS A 237 11.47 26.21 -14.22
CA LYS A 237 10.68 25.99 -13.03
C LYS A 237 9.22 25.98 -13.43
N TYR A 238 8.71 24.84 -13.88
CA TYR A 238 7.29 24.63 -14.07
C TYR A 238 6.59 25.01 -12.76
N SER A 239 5.68 25.97 -12.83
CA SER A 239 4.79 26.27 -11.72
C SER A 239 3.95 25.02 -11.43
N LEU A 240 3.61 24.77 -10.17
CA LEU A 240 2.73 23.65 -9.79
C LEU A 240 1.42 23.66 -10.59
N ALA A 241 0.95 24.83 -11.00
CA ALA A 241 -0.22 25.00 -11.86
C ALA A 241 -0.01 24.48 -13.29
N ASP A 242 1.19 24.63 -13.85
CA ASP A 242 1.52 24.17 -15.20
C ASP A 242 1.73 22.65 -15.21
N ALA A 243 2.37 22.12 -14.18
CA ALA A 243 2.46 20.67 -13.95
C ALA A 243 1.07 20.04 -13.79
N PHE A 244 0.16 20.68 -13.06
CA PHE A 244 -1.22 20.20 -12.89
C PHE A 244 -2.01 20.24 -14.21
N LYS A 245 -1.88 21.30 -15.01
CA LYS A 245 -2.48 21.38 -16.35
C LYS A 245 -1.94 20.29 -17.28
N LEU A 246 -0.64 20.02 -17.24
CA LEU A 246 0.00 18.94 -18.01
C LEU A 246 -0.54 17.57 -17.61
N LEU A 247 -0.74 17.32 -16.32
CA LEU A 247 -1.31 16.07 -15.81
C LEU A 247 -2.75 15.87 -16.28
N ILE A 248 -3.61 16.90 -16.16
CA ILE A 248 -5.00 16.81 -16.60
C ILE A 248 -5.12 16.68 -18.12
N ASN A 249 -4.25 17.31 -18.90
CA ASN A 249 -4.24 17.15 -20.34
C ASN A 249 -3.68 15.80 -20.80
N ASN A 250 -3.01 15.06 -19.91
CA ASN A 250 -2.50 13.73 -20.22
C ASN A 250 -3.60 12.67 -20.10
N LYS A 251 -4.11 12.21 -21.25
CA LYS A 251 -5.12 11.15 -21.35
C LYS A 251 -4.75 9.87 -20.57
N TYR A 252 -3.46 9.51 -20.51
CA TYR A 252 -3.02 8.29 -19.82
C TYR A 252 -3.05 8.46 -18.30
N TYR A 253 -2.73 9.66 -17.80
CA TYR A 253 -2.86 9.98 -16.38
C TYR A 253 -4.33 9.91 -15.93
N LEU A 254 -5.23 10.54 -16.69
CA LEU A 254 -6.67 10.48 -16.41
C LEU A 254 -7.21 9.04 -16.42
N MET A 255 -6.75 8.20 -17.35
CA MET A 255 -7.14 6.79 -17.40
C MET A 255 -6.67 6.00 -16.15
N ILE A 256 -5.46 6.27 -15.65
CA ILE A 256 -4.94 5.66 -14.42
C ILE A 256 -5.72 6.16 -13.19
N CYS A 257 -6.01 7.46 -13.11
CA CYS A 257 -6.85 8.00 -12.04
C CYS A 257 -8.24 7.37 -12.03
N ALA A 258 -8.87 7.25 -13.20
CA ALA A 258 -10.18 6.63 -13.33
C ALA A 258 -10.15 5.14 -12.92
N SER A 259 -9.14 4.38 -13.34
CA SER A 259 -9.01 2.97 -12.95
C SER A 259 -8.80 2.81 -11.44
N TYR A 260 -8.02 3.71 -10.82
CA TYR A 260 -7.80 3.70 -9.38
C TYR A 260 -9.07 4.02 -8.59
N ILE A 261 -9.85 5.01 -9.01
CA ILE A 261 -11.15 5.33 -8.41
C ILE A 261 -12.11 4.14 -8.51
N LEU A 262 -12.19 3.49 -9.67
CA LEU A 262 -13.02 2.30 -9.86
C LEU A 262 -12.59 1.14 -8.94
N MET A 263 -11.28 0.96 -8.75
CA MET A 263 -10.75 -0.04 -7.82
C MET A 263 -11.12 0.27 -6.36
N GLN A 264 -11.12 1.53 -5.95
CA GLN A 264 -11.54 1.94 -4.61
C GLN A 264 -13.04 1.75 -4.39
N ILE A 265 -13.88 2.08 -5.39
CA ILE A 265 -15.32 1.82 -5.34
C ILE A 265 -15.60 0.31 -5.22
N TYR A 266 -14.85 -0.51 -5.95
CA TYR A 266 -14.93 -1.97 -5.83
C TYR A 266 -14.58 -2.45 -4.42
N SER A 267 -13.49 -1.95 -3.82
CA SER A 267 -13.09 -2.29 -2.46
C SER A 267 -14.14 -1.87 -1.41
N ALA A 268 -14.72 -0.68 -1.56
CA ALA A 268 -15.83 -0.23 -0.71
C ALA A 268 -17.06 -1.16 -0.85
N THR A 269 -17.34 -1.65 -2.05
CA THR A 269 -18.44 -2.60 -2.31
C THR A 269 -18.21 -3.96 -1.67
N LEU A 270 -16.96 -4.43 -1.58
CA LEU A 270 -16.64 -5.66 -0.84
C LEU A 270 -17.00 -5.54 0.65
N ASN A 271 -16.73 -4.38 1.27
CA ASN A 271 -17.09 -4.12 2.66
C ASN A 271 -18.62 -4.08 2.88
N MET A 272 -19.39 -3.64 1.89
CA MET A 272 -20.87 -3.73 1.93
C MET A 272 -21.39 -5.17 1.94
N GLY A 273 -20.62 -6.11 1.39
CA GLY A 273 -20.95 -7.54 1.43
C GLY A 273 -21.06 -8.10 2.84
N ILE A 274 -20.37 -7.50 3.82
CA ILE A 274 -20.44 -7.87 5.23
C ILE A 274 -21.86 -7.64 5.78
N TYR A 275 -22.44 -6.49 5.46
CA TYR A 275 -23.82 -6.17 5.85
C TYR A 275 -24.83 -7.11 5.20
N TYR A 276 -24.61 -7.49 3.95
CA TYR A 276 -25.48 -8.47 3.28
C TYR A 276 -25.50 -9.83 4.02
N MET A 277 -24.34 -10.34 4.44
CA MET A 277 -24.27 -11.63 5.14
C MET A 277 -24.88 -11.58 6.54
N THR A 278 -24.68 -10.47 7.26
CA THR A 278 -25.23 -10.29 8.61
C THR A 278 -26.73 -10.04 8.61
N TYR A 279 -27.23 -9.17 7.71
CA TYR A 279 -28.62 -8.71 7.75
C TYR A 279 -29.55 -9.46 6.79
N VAL A 280 -29.08 -9.93 5.64
CA VAL A 280 -29.91 -10.67 4.65
C VAL A 280 -29.80 -12.17 4.86
N LEU A 281 -28.56 -12.71 4.93
CA LEU A 281 -28.34 -14.14 5.13
C LEU A 281 -28.43 -14.58 6.62
N LYS A 282 -28.54 -13.62 7.54
CA LYS A 282 -28.66 -13.83 9.00
C LYS A 282 -27.61 -14.79 9.59
N ASN A 283 -26.42 -14.84 8.99
CA ASN A 283 -25.37 -15.75 9.41
C ASN A 283 -24.00 -15.06 9.35
N ALA A 284 -23.59 -14.51 10.48
CA ALA A 284 -22.31 -13.81 10.63
C ALA A 284 -21.10 -14.75 10.45
N ASN A 285 -21.25 -16.07 10.65
CA ASN A 285 -20.15 -17.03 10.42
C ASN A 285 -19.78 -17.16 8.94
N LEU A 286 -20.66 -16.76 8.02
CA LEU A 286 -20.35 -16.72 6.59
C LEU A 286 -19.30 -15.66 6.25
N LEU A 287 -19.13 -14.62 7.08
CA LEU A 287 -18.12 -13.58 6.86
C LEU A 287 -16.70 -14.15 6.80
N GLY A 288 -16.37 -15.03 7.76
CA GLY A 288 -15.09 -15.71 7.80
C GLY A 288 -14.90 -16.57 6.56
N VAL A 289 -15.90 -17.39 6.23
CA VAL A 289 -15.85 -18.30 5.07
C VAL A 289 -15.66 -17.52 3.75
N PHE A 290 -16.41 -16.44 3.51
CA PHE A 290 -16.21 -15.61 2.33
C PHE A 290 -14.84 -14.93 2.31
N SER A 291 -14.35 -14.47 3.47
CA SER A 291 -13.01 -13.88 3.58
C SER A 291 -11.91 -14.87 3.21
N TRP A 292 -12.03 -16.15 3.59
CA TRP A 292 -11.12 -17.21 3.15
C TRP A 292 -11.18 -17.42 1.64
N PHE A 293 -12.39 -17.44 1.07
CA PHE A 293 -12.61 -17.61 -0.37
C PHE A 293 -12.23 -16.37 -1.21
N ILE A 294 -12.01 -15.21 -0.59
CA ILE A 294 -11.41 -14.05 -1.24
C ILE A 294 -9.89 -14.12 -1.13
N ASN A 295 -9.36 -14.27 0.10
CA ASN A 295 -7.94 -14.09 0.36
C ASN A 295 -7.07 -15.27 -0.10
N ILE A 296 -7.47 -16.52 0.12
CA ILE A 296 -6.67 -17.69 -0.30
C ILE A 296 -6.46 -17.70 -1.81
N PRO A 297 -7.51 -17.59 -2.64
CA PRO A 297 -7.34 -17.65 -4.09
C PRO A 297 -6.55 -16.44 -4.63
N MET A 298 -6.70 -15.27 -3.99
CA MET A 298 -5.90 -14.08 -4.30
C MET A 298 -4.41 -14.29 -4.02
N ILE A 299 -4.05 -14.85 -2.87
CA ILE A 299 -2.66 -15.20 -2.52
C ILE A 299 -2.09 -16.23 -3.51
N ILE A 300 -2.85 -17.29 -3.82
CA ILE A 300 -2.43 -18.30 -4.80
C ILE A 300 -2.17 -17.64 -6.14
N GLY A 301 -3.10 -16.82 -6.63
CA GLY A 301 -2.95 -16.12 -7.90
C GLY A 301 -1.73 -15.18 -7.91
N LEU A 302 -1.45 -14.50 -6.80
CA LEU A 302 -0.27 -13.65 -6.62
C LEU A 302 1.04 -14.45 -6.74
N LEU A 303 1.13 -15.60 -6.09
CA LEU A 303 2.30 -16.48 -6.15
C LEU A 303 2.59 -16.96 -7.59
N PHE A 304 1.54 -17.19 -8.38
CA PHE A 304 1.67 -17.61 -9.78
C PHE A 304 1.71 -16.44 -10.76
N THR A 305 1.50 -15.20 -10.31
CA THR A 305 1.50 -14.01 -11.18
C THR A 305 2.80 -13.88 -11.97
N PRO A 306 4.02 -14.02 -11.38
CA PRO A 306 5.26 -13.96 -12.16
C PRO A 306 5.34 -15.03 -13.26
N ALA A 307 4.89 -16.25 -12.98
CA ALA A 307 4.87 -17.34 -13.96
C ALA A 307 3.86 -17.08 -15.09
N LEU A 308 2.71 -16.50 -14.76
CA LEU A 308 1.68 -16.10 -15.72
C LEU A 308 2.15 -14.94 -16.59
N VAL A 309 2.84 -13.93 -16.04
CA VAL A 309 3.39 -12.81 -16.81
C VAL A 309 4.37 -13.31 -17.87
N MET A 310 5.27 -14.22 -17.49
CA MET A 310 6.24 -14.84 -18.42
C MET A 310 5.52 -15.63 -19.53
N LYS A 311 4.44 -16.35 -19.21
CA LYS A 311 3.67 -17.13 -20.18
C LYS A 311 2.83 -16.26 -21.13
N PHE A 312 2.28 -15.15 -20.62
CA PHE A 312 1.41 -14.24 -21.39
C PHE A 312 2.18 -13.12 -22.12
N GLY A 313 3.49 -13.02 -21.91
CA GLY A 313 4.37 -12.10 -22.62
C GLY A 313 4.17 -10.63 -22.23
N GLY A 314 3.66 -10.36 -21.02
CA GLY A 314 3.51 -9.01 -20.49
C GLY A 314 2.29 -8.80 -19.60
N MET A 315 2.36 -7.77 -18.76
CA MET A 315 1.32 -7.44 -17.77
C MET A 315 -0.03 -7.04 -18.37
N TYR A 316 -0.05 -6.46 -19.57
CA TYR A 316 -1.30 -5.99 -20.18
C TYR A 316 -2.28 -7.12 -20.48
N ARG A 317 -1.81 -8.20 -21.12
CA ARG A 317 -2.68 -9.35 -21.48
C ARG A 317 -3.16 -10.09 -20.24
N LEU A 318 -2.28 -10.26 -19.26
CA LEU A 318 -2.63 -10.90 -18.00
C LEU A 318 -3.70 -10.12 -17.24
N ASN A 319 -3.54 -8.80 -17.10
CA ASN A 319 -4.52 -7.96 -16.43
C ASN A 319 -5.87 -7.93 -17.17
N LEU A 320 -5.87 -7.87 -18.51
CA LEU A 320 -7.11 -7.89 -19.29
C LEU A 320 -7.89 -9.19 -19.10
N THR A 321 -7.22 -10.34 -19.18
CA THR A 321 -7.84 -11.65 -18.91
C THR A 321 -8.31 -11.75 -17.46
N GLY A 322 -7.51 -11.24 -16.53
CA GLY A 322 -7.87 -11.15 -15.12
C GLY A 322 -9.15 -10.35 -14.86
N TYR A 323 -9.31 -9.18 -15.50
CA TYR A 323 -10.51 -8.36 -15.40
C TYR A 323 -11.77 -9.05 -15.92
N ILE A 324 -11.66 -9.78 -17.03
CA ILE A 324 -12.79 -10.52 -17.59
C ILE A 324 -13.24 -11.63 -16.62
N ILE A 325 -12.29 -12.41 -16.10
CA ILE A 325 -12.56 -13.46 -15.12
C ILE A 325 -13.13 -12.88 -13.83
N GLY A 326 -12.54 -11.78 -13.34
CA GLY A 326 -12.99 -11.04 -12.16
C GLY A 326 -14.44 -10.57 -12.27
N THR A 327 -14.77 -9.95 -13.40
CA THR A 327 -16.12 -9.41 -13.69
C THR A 327 -17.14 -10.54 -13.83
N LEU A 328 -16.82 -11.60 -14.58
CA LEU A 328 -17.70 -12.76 -14.71
C LEU A 328 -17.93 -13.47 -13.39
N GLY A 329 -16.89 -13.63 -12.57
CA GLY A 329 -17.00 -14.16 -11.22
C GLY A 329 -17.93 -13.31 -10.36
N ARG A 330 -17.83 -11.98 -10.41
CA ARG A 330 -18.71 -11.10 -9.62
C ARG A 330 -20.16 -11.08 -10.10
N LEU A 331 -20.39 -11.12 -11.42
CA LEU A 331 -21.73 -11.32 -11.98
C LEU A 331 -22.33 -12.65 -11.51
N GLY A 332 -21.52 -13.71 -11.47
CA GLY A 332 -21.90 -15.00 -10.90
C GLY A 332 -22.33 -14.91 -9.43
N VAL A 333 -21.67 -14.08 -8.61
CA VAL A 333 -22.08 -13.85 -7.21
C VAL A 333 -23.44 -13.16 -7.12
N VAL A 334 -23.72 -12.19 -7.99
CA VAL A 334 -25.04 -11.51 -8.02
C VAL A 334 -26.14 -12.51 -8.36
N ILE A 335 -25.94 -13.29 -9.42
CA ILE A 335 -26.90 -14.34 -9.85
C ILE A 335 -27.10 -15.36 -8.73
N ALA A 336 -26.03 -15.84 -8.12
CA ALA A 336 -26.08 -16.79 -7.00
C ALA A 336 -26.77 -16.21 -5.76
N GLY A 337 -26.63 -14.90 -5.51
CA GLY A 337 -27.33 -14.17 -4.46
C GLY A 337 -28.84 -14.13 -4.68
N TYR A 338 -29.30 -13.86 -5.91
CA TYR A 338 -30.72 -13.94 -6.27
C TYR A 338 -31.28 -15.36 -6.17
N MET A 339 -30.46 -16.37 -6.45
CA MET A 339 -30.82 -17.79 -6.30
C MET A 339 -30.78 -18.30 -4.85
N GLY A 340 -30.27 -17.51 -3.90
CA GLY A 340 -30.09 -17.90 -2.51
C GLY A 340 -29.03 -18.98 -2.26
N SER A 341 -28.17 -19.27 -3.24
CA SER A 341 -27.18 -20.36 -3.17
C SER A 341 -25.83 -19.89 -2.64
N VAL A 342 -25.61 -20.06 -1.34
CA VAL A 342 -24.35 -19.72 -0.66
C VAL A 342 -23.12 -20.45 -1.25
N PRO A 343 -23.16 -21.76 -1.58
CA PRO A 343 -22.01 -22.43 -2.18
C PRO A 343 -21.61 -21.86 -3.55
N LEU A 344 -22.60 -21.50 -4.37
CA LEU A 344 -22.35 -20.91 -5.68
C LEU A 344 -21.74 -19.51 -5.55
N MET A 345 -22.20 -18.72 -4.57
CA MET A 345 -21.60 -17.43 -4.26
C MET A 345 -20.12 -17.56 -3.83
N LEU A 346 -19.76 -18.59 -3.05
CA LEU A 346 -18.39 -18.83 -2.61
C LEU A 346 -17.47 -19.18 -3.78
N VAL A 347 -17.89 -20.10 -4.66
CA VAL A 347 -17.12 -20.50 -5.85
C VAL A 347 -16.91 -19.31 -6.78
N CYS A 348 -17.97 -18.54 -7.07
CA CYS A 348 -17.87 -17.36 -7.91
C CYS A 348 -16.98 -16.27 -7.30
N THR A 349 -16.97 -16.16 -5.96
CA THR A 349 -16.07 -15.23 -5.24
C THR A 349 -14.61 -15.66 -5.36
N ALA A 350 -14.30 -16.95 -5.24
CA ALA A 350 -12.94 -17.45 -5.42
C ALA A 350 -12.41 -17.26 -6.85
N ILE A 351 -13.26 -17.48 -7.86
CA ILE A 351 -12.92 -17.23 -9.26
C ILE A 351 -12.65 -15.73 -9.48
N ALA A 352 -13.49 -14.87 -8.91
CA ALA A 352 -13.29 -13.42 -9.02
C ALA A 352 -11.96 -12.98 -8.37
N ALA A 353 -11.64 -13.51 -7.19
CA ALA A 353 -10.41 -13.21 -6.47
C ALA A 353 -9.14 -13.68 -7.22
N LEU A 354 -9.17 -14.87 -7.83
CA LEU A 354 -8.07 -15.36 -8.68
C LEU A 354 -7.86 -14.47 -9.90
N GLY A 355 -8.93 -14.07 -10.58
CA GLY A 355 -8.86 -13.18 -11.74
C GLY A 355 -8.25 -11.82 -11.39
N MET A 356 -8.51 -11.31 -10.19
CA MET A 356 -8.00 -10.01 -9.72
C MET A 356 -6.57 -10.06 -9.17
N SER A 357 -6.02 -11.25 -8.94
CA SER A 357 -4.69 -11.40 -8.30
C SER A 357 -3.53 -10.70 -9.03
N PRO A 358 -3.44 -10.66 -10.37
CA PRO A 358 -2.31 -10.01 -11.05
C PRO A 358 -2.30 -8.48 -10.88
N LEU A 359 -3.44 -7.89 -10.50
CA LEU A 359 -3.58 -6.46 -10.26
C LEU A 359 -3.04 -6.04 -8.89
N GLN A 360 -3.08 -6.96 -7.93
CA GLN A 360 -2.55 -6.75 -6.58
C GLN A 360 -1.11 -7.24 -6.45
N GLY A 361 -0.31 -7.31 -7.53
CA GLY A 361 1.02 -7.93 -7.51
C GLY A 361 2.14 -7.16 -8.17
#